data_AF-A0AA35TJ32-F1
#
_entry.id   AF-A0AA35TJ32-F1
#
_cell.length_a   1.000
_cell.length_b   1.000
_cell.length_c   1.000
_cell.angle_alpha   90.00
_cell.angle_beta   90.00
_cell.angle_gamma   90.00
#
_symmetry.space_group_name_H-M   'P 1'
#
loop_
_entity.id
_entity.type
_entity.pdbx_description
1 polymer ?
#
loop_
_entity_poly.entity_id
_entity_poly.type
_entity_poly.pdbx_seq_one_letter_code
_entity_poly.pdbx_strand_id
1 'polypeptide(L)'
;MSEIEGFRYRITDALRAVTKASIREARLKEIRVEAINSERLKSHFEDNPRDLQVLRHDQVLQPKRVQPHLKHIPSYLIPKALRTEVTKEVKGKKVRPSSTAVRRGGGRRKKNKVRIDPLKTFTSKPTKVPRTSRGK
;
A
#
# COMPACT_ATOMS: atom_id res chain seq x y z
N MET A 1 -32.34 9.57 -12.78
CA MET A 1 -32.04 8.37 -11.95
C MET A 1 -31.16 7.35 -12.68
N SER A 2 -31.37 7.10 -13.97
CA SER A 2 -30.58 6.15 -14.78
C SER A 2 -29.08 6.40 -14.80
N GLU A 3 -28.64 7.67 -14.81
CA GLU A 3 -27.20 8.01 -14.84
C GLU A 3 -26.44 7.59 -13.56
N ILE A 4 -27.16 7.41 -12.45
CA ILE A 4 -26.59 7.05 -11.14
C ILE A 4 -26.48 5.52 -11.00
N GLU A 5 -27.25 4.76 -11.78
CA GLU A 5 -27.29 3.29 -11.70
C GLU A 5 -25.95 2.65 -12.03
N GLY A 6 -25.14 3.28 -12.89
CA GLY A 6 -23.79 2.84 -13.18
C GLY A 6 -22.86 2.79 -11.95
N PHE A 7 -23.12 3.64 -10.96
CA PHE A 7 -22.34 3.69 -9.70
C PHE A 7 -22.81 2.70 -8.66
N ARG A 8 -23.96 2.05 -8.86
CA ARG A 8 -24.61 1.19 -7.86
C ARG A 8 -23.64 0.17 -7.27
N TYR A 9 -22.92 -0.56 -8.13
CA TYR A 9 -21.98 -1.59 -7.69
C TYR A 9 -20.79 -1.02 -6.91
N ARG A 10 -20.31 0.17 -7.25
CA ARG A 10 -19.21 0.85 -6.54
C ARG A 10 -19.64 1.34 -5.16
N ILE A 11 -20.83 1.94 -5.08
CA ILE A 11 -21.41 2.42 -3.82
C ILE A 11 -21.67 1.22 -2.90
N THR A 12 -22.23 0.13 -3.42
CA THR A 12 -22.47 -1.08 -2.60
C THR A 12 -21.19 -1.69 -2.06
N ASP A 13 -20.10 -1.70 -2.83
CA ASP A 13 -18.80 -2.20 -2.35
C ASP A 13 -18.20 -1.28 -1.28
N ALA A 14 -18.30 0.04 -1.46
CA ALA A 14 -17.87 1.00 -0.45
C ALA A 14 -18.66 0.85 0.86
N LEU A 15 -19.99 0.69 0.78
CA LEU A 15 -20.84 0.47 1.93
C LEU A 15 -20.51 -0.85 2.65
N ARG A 16 -20.28 -1.93 1.91
CA ARG A 16 -19.85 -3.23 2.48
C ARG A 16 -18.49 -3.13 3.18
N ALA A 17 -17.59 -2.30 2.65
CA ALA A 17 -16.29 -2.06 3.27
C ALA A 17 -16.40 -1.34 4.62
N VAL A 18 -17.49 -0.62 4.91
CA VAL A 18 -17.70 0.08 6.19
C VAL A 18 -18.56 -0.80 7.11
N THR A 19 -18.00 -1.26 8.23
CA THR A 19 -18.73 -2.06 9.22
C THR A 19 -18.88 -1.31 10.54
N LYS A 20 -19.88 -1.70 11.34
CA LYS A 20 -20.10 -1.13 12.69
C LYS A 20 -18.85 -1.22 13.57
N ALA A 21 -18.09 -2.31 13.48
CA ALA A 21 -16.82 -2.48 14.18
C ALA A 21 -15.81 -1.40 13.77
N SER A 22 -15.59 -1.21 12.46
CA SER A 22 -14.65 -0.17 11.98
C SER A 22 -15.08 1.25 12.34
N ILE A 23 -16.38 1.52 12.44
CA ILE A 23 -16.89 2.82 12.90
C ILE A 23 -16.55 3.03 14.38
N ARG A 24 -16.81 2.02 15.23
CA ARG A 24 -16.50 2.08 16.66
C ARG A 24 -15.01 2.27 16.90
N GLU A 25 -14.19 1.49 16.22
CA GLU A 25 -12.72 1.56 16.32
C GLU A 25 -12.19 2.93 15.83
N ALA A 26 -12.69 3.44 14.71
CA ALA A 26 -12.32 4.77 14.22
C ALA A 26 -12.71 5.87 15.23
N ARG A 27 -13.91 5.76 15.83
CA ARG A 27 -14.38 6.71 16.85
C ARG A 27 -13.55 6.64 18.13
N LEU A 28 -13.18 5.44 18.58
CA LEU A 28 -12.27 5.28 19.72
C LEU A 28 -10.91 5.91 19.45
N LYS A 29 -10.36 5.72 18.25
CA LYS A 29 -9.11 6.37 17.84
C LYS A 29 -9.20 7.89 17.85
N GLU A 30 -10.30 8.45 17.33
CA GLU A 30 -10.59 9.89 17.34
C GLU A 30 -10.63 10.44 18.77
N ILE A 31 -11.43 9.83 19.65
CA ILE A 31 -11.58 10.24 21.05
C ILE A 31 -10.23 10.20 21.80
N ARG A 32 -9.40 9.19 21.56
CA ARG A 32 -8.08 9.10 22.22
C ARG A 32 -7.14 10.20 21.78
N VAL A 33 -7.10 10.50 20.48
CA VAL A 33 -6.29 11.61 19.95
C VAL A 33 -6.77 12.94 20.51
N GLU A 34 -8.09 13.13 20.57
CA GLU A 34 -8.71 14.31 21.18
C GLU A 34 -8.38 14.41 22.68
N ALA A 35 -8.41 13.31 23.42
CA ALA A 35 -8.06 13.28 24.83
C ALA A 35 -6.60 13.71 25.07
N ILE A 36 -5.66 13.23 24.26
CA ILE A 36 -4.23 13.62 24.36
C ILE A 36 -4.03 15.11 24.02
N ASN A 37 -4.78 15.63 23.05
CA ASN A 37 -4.66 17.01 22.59
C ASN A 37 -5.44 18.01 23.45
N SER A 38 -6.42 17.55 24.24
CA SER A 38 -7.27 18.37 25.08
C SER A 38 -6.48 19.10 26.16
N GLU A 39 -6.62 20.42 26.22
CA GLU A 39 -5.95 21.26 27.22
C GLU A 39 -6.43 20.98 28.65
N ARG A 40 -7.71 20.61 28.79
CA ARG A 40 -8.33 20.31 30.09
C ARG A 40 -7.78 19.06 30.76
N LEU A 41 -7.29 18.11 29.97
CA LEU A 41 -6.79 16.83 30.47
C LEU A 41 -5.27 16.83 30.68
N LYS A 42 -4.56 17.88 30.26
CA LYS A 42 -3.10 17.96 30.41
C LYS A 42 -2.66 17.85 31.87
N SER A 43 -3.29 18.61 32.78
CA SER A 43 -3.00 18.54 34.22
C SER A 43 -3.24 17.15 34.81
N HIS A 44 -4.36 16.52 34.45
CA HIS A 44 -4.67 15.16 34.91
C HIS A 44 -3.60 14.15 34.48
N PHE A 45 -3.05 14.30 33.27
CA PHE A 45 -1.99 13.42 32.77
C PHE A 45 -0.60 13.72 33.33
N GLU A 46 -0.36 14.95 33.81
CA GLU A 46 0.84 15.29 34.58
C GLU A 46 0.83 14.56 35.93
N ASP A 47 -0.34 14.53 36.59
CA ASP A 47 -0.53 13.80 37.85
C ASP A 47 -0.54 12.27 37.64
N ASN A 48 -1.06 11.81 36.49
CA ASN A 48 -1.20 10.39 36.15
C ASN A 48 -0.48 10.02 34.84
N PRO A 49 0.85 9.88 34.86
CA PRO A 49 1.63 9.60 33.65
C PRO A 49 1.35 8.21 33.04
N ARG A 50 0.82 7.27 33.84
CA ARG A 50 0.47 5.91 33.39
C ARG A 50 -0.67 5.93 32.37
N ASP A 51 -1.66 6.78 32.56
CA ASP A 51 -2.83 6.84 31.68
C ASP A 51 -2.47 7.44 30.32
N LEU A 52 -1.59 8.44 30.31
CA LEU A 52 -1.03 9.00 29.10
C LEU A 52 -0.19 7.97 28.33
N GLN A 53 0.55 7.11 29.02
CA GLN A 53 1.28 6.01 28.38
C GLN A 53 0.32 5.01 27.73
N VAL A 54 -0.77 4.62 28.42
CA VAL A 54 -1.80 3.72 27.86
C VAL A 54 -2.39 4.32 26.57
N LEU A 55 -2.70 5.61 26.55
CA LEU A 55 -3.25 6.28 25.38
C LEU A 55 -2.25 6.38 24.21
N ARG A 56 -0.94 6.46 24.49
CA ARG A 56 0.13 6.55 23.47
C ARG A 56 0.55 5.21 22.89
N HIS A 57 0.53 4.15 23.70
CA HIS A 57 0.99 2.81 23.30
C HIS A 57 -0.08 1.96 22.64
N ASP A 58 -1.26 2.52 22.42
CA ASP A 58 -2.37 1.77 21.89
C ASP A 58 -2.10 1.25 20.47
N GLN A 59 -2.64 0.08 20.16
CA GLN A 59 -2.35 -0.56 18.89
C GLN A 59 -2.89 0.29 17.74
N VAL A 60 -2.03 0.51 16.74
CA VAL A 60 -2.44 1.19 15.52
C VAL A 60 -3.57 0.40 14.91
N LEU A 61 -4.76 1.00 14.91
CA LEU A 61 -5.92 0.42 14.25
C LEU A 61 -5.50 0.07 12.81
N GLN A 62 -5.48 -1.23 12.50
CA GLN A 62 -5.10 -1.69 11.17
C GLN A 62 -6.03 -1.00 10.18
N PRO A 63 -5.50 -0.19 9.25
CA PRO A 63 -6.34 0.47 8.28
C PRO A 63 -7.09 -0.61 7.53
N LYS A 64 -8.42 -0.61 7.67
CA LYS A 64 -9.26 -1.60 7.02
C LYS A 64 -8.92 -1.59 5.54
N ARG A 65 -8.65 -2.77 4.97
CA ARG A 65 -8.08 -2.95 3.63
C ARG A 65 -8.88 -2.16 2.60
N VAL A 66 -8.45 -0.92 2.33
CA VAL A 66 -9.11 -0.02 1.39
C VAL A 66 -8.85 -0.60 0.02
N GLN A 67 -9.90 -0.93 -0.73
CA GLN A 67 -9.70 -1.51 -2.06
C GLN A 67 -9.21 -0.39 -2.99
N PRO A 68 -7.97 -0.47 -3.51
CA PRO A 68 -7.36 0.65 -4.24
C PRO A 68 -8.13 0.99 -5.53
N HIS A 69 -8.83 0.02 -6.11
CA HIS A 69 -9.62 0.20 -7.32
C HIS A 69 -10.92 0.98 -7.09
N LEU A 70 -11.41 1.11 -5.86
CA LEU A 70 -12.56 1.97 -5.55
C LEU A 70 -12.23 3.47 -5.71
N LYS A 71 -10.93 3.83 -5.68
CA LYS A 71 -10.47 5.20 -5.93
C LYS A 71 -10.67 5.64 -7.38
N HIS A 72 -10.63 4.71 -8.33
CA HIS A 72 -10.70 5.00 -9.74
C HIS A 72 -12.08 4.66 -10.31
N ILE A 73 -12.73 5.66 -10.91
CA ILE A 73 -14.00 5.49 -11.59
C ILE A 73 -13.70 5.30 -13.09
N PRO A 74 -14.10 4.16 -13.68
CA PRO A 74 -13.95 3.94 -15.12
C PRO A 74 -14.70 4.97 -15.96
N SER A 75 -14.13 5.34 -17.10
CA SER A 75 -14.64 6.39 -18.00
C SER A 75 -16.06 6.15 -18.52
N TYR A 76 -16.49 4.89 -18.57
CA TYR A 76 -17.84 4.50 -19.01
C TYR A 76 -18.93 4.75 -17.96
N LEU A 77 -18.57 4.83 -16.67
CA LEU A 77 -19.52 5.16 -15.59
C LEU A 77 -19.71 6.67 -15.41
N ILE A 78 -18.82 7.48 -15.99
CA ILE A 78 -18.86 8.94 -15.84
C ILE A 78 -19.90 9.51 -16.82
N PRO A 79 -20.93 10.22 -16.32
CA PRO A 79 -21.90 10.91 -17.16
C PRO A 79 -21.20 11.85 -18.14
N LYS A 80 -21.71 11.96 -19.38
CA LYS A 80 -21.06 12.74 -20.45
C LYS A 80 -20.78 14.19 -20.03
N ALA A 81 -21.66 14.77 -19.22
CA ALA A 81 -21.52 16.13 -18.67
C ALA A 81 -20.30 16.32 -17.75
N LEU A 82 -19.83 15.27 -17.07
CA LEU A 82 -18.78 15.36 -16.03
C LEU A 82 -17.40 14.87 -16.51
N ARG A 83 -17.29 14.33 -17.74
CA ARG A 83 -16.06 13.72 -18.26
C ARG A 83 -14.88 14.68 -18.37
N THR A 84 -15.15 15.95 -18.65
CA THR A 84 -14.14 17.01 -18.81
C THR A 84 -13.54 17.49 -17.49
N GLU A 85 -14.23 17.29 -16.38
CA GLU A 85 -13.79 17.74 -15.06
C GLU A 85 -12.95 16.66 -14.37
N VAL A 86 -13.42 15.40 -14.40
CA VAL A 86 -12.75 14.26 -13.75
C VAL A 86 -11.37 13.96 -14.36
N THR A 87 -11.19 14.20 -15.67
CA THR A 87 -9.91 13.95 -16.36
C THR A 87 -8.84 15.00 -16.05
N LYS A 88 -9.22 16.19 -15.58
CA LYS A 88 -8.29 17.26 -15.19
C LYS A 88 -7.63 16.97 -13.84
N GLU A 89 -8.37 16.38 -12.91
CA GLU A 89 -7.87 16.12 -11.55
C GLU A 89 -6.83 14.99 -11.47
N VAL A 90 -6.92 13.96 -12.32
CA VAL A 90 -5.97 12.82 -12.29
C VAL A 90 -4.55 13.24 -12.69
N LYS A 91 -4.37 14.35 -13.41
CA LYS A 91 -3.04 14.89 -13.77
C LYS A 91 -2.39 15.73 -12.67
N GLY A 92 -3.13 16.14 -11.63
CA GLY A 92 -2.63 16.98 -10.55
C GLY A 92 -2.30 16.16 -9.29
N LYS A 93 -1.07 16.27 -8.80
CA LYS A 93 -0.52 15.69 -7.54
C LYS A 93 0.17 14.33 -7.68
N LYS A 94 1.24 14.29 -8.49
CA LYS A 94 2.45 13.55 -8.07
C LYS A 94 3.01 14.28 -6.85
N VAL A 95 2.66 13.84 -5.64
CA VAL A 95 3.40 14.21 -4.44
C VAL A 95 4.80 13.66 -4.62
N ARG A 96 5.76 14.53 -4.95
CA ARG A 96 7.19 14.18 -4.89
C ARG A 96 7.45 13.84 -3.41
N PRO A 97 7.99 12.66 -3.06
CA PRO A 97 8.44 12.45 -1.70
C PRO A 97 9.48 13.54 -1.42
N SER A 98 9.24 14.36 -0.39
CA SER A 98 10.18 15.37 0.04
C SER A 98 11.49 14.66 0.38
N SER A 99 12.53 15.00 -0.37
CA SER A 99 13.87 14.47 -0.18
C SER A 99 14.46 15.05 1.11
N THR A 100 14.05 14.56 2.26
CA THR A 100 14.89 14.60 3.46
C THR A 100 15.90 13.46 3.35
N ALA A 101 16.71 13.52 2.30
CA ALA A 101 17.86 12.64 2.13
C ALA A 101 18.95 13.16 3.06
N VAL A 102 18.96 12.61 4.28
CA VAL A 102 20.10 12.66 5.17
C VAL A 102 21.31 12.14 4.40
N ARG A 103 22.23 13.04 4.08
CA ARG A 103 23.56 12.71 3.56
C ARG A 103 24.29 11.88 4.62
N ARG A 104 24.37 10.58 4.42
CA ARG A 104 25.28 9.69 5.15
C ARG A 104 25.99 8.78 4.16
N GLY A 105 27.30 8.97 4.06
CA GLY A 105 28.33 7.93 3.98
C GLY A 105 28.24 6.93 2.83
N GLY A 106 29.31 6.88 2.04
CA GLY A 106 29.45 5.96 0.92
C GLY A 106 29.25 4.48 1.29
N GLY A 107 28.70 3.73 0.33
CA GLY A 107 28.45 2.30 0.42
C GLY A 107 28.35 1.67 -0.96
N ARG A 108 29.52 1.34 -1.53
CA ARG A 108 29.81 0.31 -2.55
C ARG A 108 28.62 -0.26 -3.34
N ARG A 109 28.58 0.08 -4.65
CA ARG A 109 27.73 -0.56 -5.68
C ARG A 109 27.83 -2.09 -5.59
N LYS A 110 26.75 -2.75 -5.16
CA LYS A 110 26.62 -4.21 -5.17
C LYS A 110 26.43 -4.64 -6.63
N LYS A 111 27.46 -5.29 -7.20
CA LYS A 111 27.46 -5.83 -8.57
C LYS A 111 26.23 -6.73 -8.77
N ASN A 112 25.53 -6.50 -9.87
CA ASN A 112 24.44 -7.33 -10.36
C ASN A 112 24.87 -8.81 -10.35
N LYS A 113 24.19 -9.62 -9.54
CA LYS A 113 24.21 -11.08 -9.68
C LYS A 113 23.46 -11.36 -10.98
N VAL A 114 24.20 -11.51 -12.07
CA VAL A 114 23.65 -11.97 -13.36
C VAL A 114 22.87 -13.24 -13.05
N ARG A 115 21.57 -13.22 -13.29
CA ARG A 115 20.71 -14.40 -13.17
C ARG A 115 21.26 -15.40 -14.18
N ILE A 116 21.96 -16.42 -13.68
CA ILE A 116 22.43 -17.52 -14.50
C ILE A 116 21.17 -18.22 -15.02
N ASP A 117 21.02 -18.20 -16.35
CA ASP A 117 19.91 -18.79 -17.08
C ASP A 117 19.85 -20.30 -16.78
N PRO A 118 18.75 -20.82 -16.18
CA PRO A 118 18.64 -22.22 -15.76
C PRO A 118 18.74 -23.22 -16.91
N LEU A 119 18.63 -22.77 -18.17
CA LEU A 119 18.83 -23.62 -19.35
C LEU A 119 20.30 -23.79 -19.74
N LYS A 120 21.22 -22.99 -19.20
CA LYS A 120 22.66 -23.09 -19.47
C LYS A 120 23.43 -23.98 -18.49
N THR A 121 22.80 -24.44 -17.42
CA THR A 121 23.42 -25.34 -16.43
C THR A 121 23.38 -26.81 -16.84
N PHE A 122 22.59 -27.17 -17.86
CA PHE A 122 22.45 -28.54 -18.34
C PHE A 122 23.19 -28.72 -19.68
N THR A 123 24.53 -28.66 -19.64
CA THR A 123 25.32 -29.20 -20.76
C THR A 123 25.59 -30.68 -20.50
N SER A 124 24.96 -31.57 -21.26
CA SER A 124 25.30 -32.99 -21.26
C SER A 124 26.69 -33.18 -21.86
N LYS A 125 27.59 -33.88 -21.15
CA LYS A 125 28.90 -34.25 -21.71
C LYS A 125 28.68 -35.33 -22.77
N PRO A 126 29.23 -35.21 -23.99
CA PRO A 126 29.17 -36.30 -24.95
C PRO A 126 29.97 -37.49 -24.41
N THR A 127 29.32 -38.64 -24.27
CA THR A 127 29.98 -39.92 -23.99
C THR A 127 30.92 -40.24 -25.16
N LYS A 128 32.23 -40.24 -24.89
CA LYS A 128 33.22 -40.72 -25.85
C LYS A 128 33.01 -42.22 -26.03
N VAL A 129 32.43 -42.61 -27.16
CA VAL A 129 32.40 -44.01 -27.57
C VAL A 129 33.84 -44.41 -27.92
N PRO A 130 34.42 -45.46 -27.33
CA PRO A 130 35.79 -45.86 -27.65
C PRO A 130 35.85 -46.34 -29.10
N ARG A 131 36.73 -45.72 -29.89
CA ARG A 131 37.10 -46.18 -31.24
C ARG A 131 37.78 -47.54 -31.07
N THR A 132 37.12 -48.61 -31.51
CA THR A 132 37.77 -49.90 -31.67
C THR A 132 38.77 -49.77 -32.82
N SER A 133 40.05 -49.96 -32.51
CA SER A 133 41.09 -50.16 -33.51
C SER A 133 41.53 -51.62 -33.42
N ARG A 134 41.20 -52.41 -34.44
CA ARG A 134 41.94 -53.64 -34.76
C ARG A 134 41.98 -53.75 -36.28
N GLY A 135 43.19 -53.66 -36.81
CA GLY A 135 43.47 -53.76 -38.23
C GLY A 135 43.86 -55.16 -38.69
N LYS A 136 44.19 -55.20 -39.98
CA LYS A 136 44.45 -56.33 -40.89
C LYS A 136 43.21 -57.03 -41.39
#